data_AF-A0A485DAU6-F1
#
_entry.id   AF-A0A485DAU6-F1
#
_cell.length_a   1.000
_cell.length_b   1.000
_cell.length_c   1.000
_cell.angle_alpha   90.00
_cell.angle_beta   90.00
_cell.angle_gamma   90.00
#
_symmetry.space_group_name_H-M   'P 1'
#
loop_
_entity.id
_entity.type
_entity.pdbx_description
1 polymer ?
#
loop_
_entity_poly.entity_id
_entity_poly.type
_entity_poly.pdbx_seq_one_letter_code
_entity_poly.pdbx_strand_id
1 'polypeptide(L)' 'MEEGRHVLSREQVMEGVPEMIPDIQVEATFPDGSKLVTVHNPII' A
#
# COMPACT_ATOMS: atom_id res chain seq x y z
N MET A 1 8.29 4.15 -3.57
CA MET A 1 6.95 3.64 -3.21
C MET A 1 6.94 2.10 -3.13
N GLU A 2 8.10 1.47 -2.96
CA GLU A 2 8.25 0.01 -2.96
C GLU A 2 8.08 -0.59 -1.55
N GLU A 3 8.62 0.11 -0.54
CA GLU A 3 8.45 -0.19 0.89
C GLU A 3 7.00 -0.55 1.29
N GLY A 4 6.01 0.16 0.73
CA GLY A 4 4.59 -0.08 1.02
C GLY A 4 4.09 -1.48 0.63
N ARG A 5 4.77 -2.18 -0.28
CA ARG A 5 4.45 -3.56 -0.70
C ARG A 5 5.02 -4.63 0.23
N HIS A 6 5.81 -4.23 1.23
CA HIS A 6 6.49 -5.15 2.16
C HIS A 6 5.93 -5.04 3.58
N VAL A 7 4.85 -4.30 3.79
CA VAL A 7 4.24 -4.10 5.11
C VAL A 7 3.41 -5.31 5.53
N LEU A 8 2.68 -5.92 4.60
CA LEU A 8 1.86 -7.12 4.84
C LEU A 8 2.10 -8.14 3.73
N SER A 9 2.30 -9.41 4.11
CA SER A 9 2.27 -10.55 3.20
C SER A 9 0.87 -11.18 3.13
N ARG A 10 0.62 -11.99 2.10
CA ARG A 10 -0.65 -12.70 1.92
C ARG A 10 -1.04 -13.57 3.12
N GLU A 11 -0.07 -14.12 3.84
CA GLU A 11 -0.33 -14.96 5.04
C GLU A 11 -0.80 -14.16 6.26
N GLN A 12 -0.64 -12.83 6.24
CA GLN A 12 -1.00 -11.95 7.36
C GLN A 12 -2.42 -11.39 7.25
N VAL A 13 -3.15 -11.76 6.20
CA VAL A 13 -4.51 -11.26 5.92
C VAL A 13 -5.48 -12.41 5.67
N MET A 14 -6.77 -12.09 5.70
CA MET A 14 -7.82 -13.07 5.38
C MET A 14 -7.79 -13.41 3.87
N GLU A 15 -8.28 -14.61 3.53
CA GLU A 15 -8.42 -15.03 2.13
C GLU A 15 -9.26 -14.03 1.33
N GLY A 16 -8.82 -13.74 0.10
CA GLY A 16 -9.48 -12.77 -0.80
C GLY A 16 -9.12 -11.31 -0.56
N VAL A 17 -8.51 -10.96 0.58
CA VAL A 17 -8.12 -9.58 0.88
C VAL A 17 -7.09 -9.02 -0.10
N PRO A 18 -6.03 -9.75 -0.52
CA PRO A 18 -5.07 -9.22 -1.49
C PRO A 18 -5.73 -8.84 -2.83
N GLU A 19 -6.73 -9.60 -3.27
CA GLU A 19 -7.47 -9.34 -4.51
C GLU A 19 -8.44 -8.15 -4.39
N MET A 20 -8.94 -7.88 -3.18
CA MET A 20 -9.84 -6.76 -2.91
C MET A 20 -9.12 -5.40 -2.86
N ILE A 21 -7.80 -5.39 -2.67
CA ILE A 21 -7.01 -4.16 -2.47
C ILE A 21 -5.95 -4.06 -3.59
N PRO A 22 -6.35 -3.62 -4.81
CA PRO A 22 -5.42 -3.46 -5.93
C PRO A 22 -4.45 -2.29 -5.72
N ASP A 23 -4.88 -1.27 -4.96
CA ASP A 23 -4.08 -0.10 -4.63
C ASP A 23 -4.47 0.48 -3.27
N ILE A 24 -3.51 1.15 -2.63
CA ILE A 24 -3.73 2.00 -1.46
C ILE A 24 -3.22 3.40 -1.80
N GLN A 25 -4.03 4.41 -1.51
CA GLN A 25 -3.70 5.81 -1.71
C GLN A 25 -3.74 6.57 -0.40
N VAL A 26 -2.72 7.41 -0.15
CA VAL A 26 -2.64 8.27 1.03
C VAL A 26 -1.87 9.54 0.71
N GLU A 27 -2.33 10.67 1.26
CA GLU A 27 -1.56 11.91 1.25
C GLU A 27 -0.77 12.06 2.54
N ALA A 28 0.50 12.43 2.40
CA ALA A 28 1.36 12.76 3.54
C ALA A 28 2.15 14.03 3.25
N THR A 29 2.51 14.76 4.31
CA THR A 29 3.40 15.91 4.21
C THR A 29 4.85 15.43 4.15
N PHE A 30 5.50 15.65 3.01
CA PHE A 30 6.93 15.46 2.82
C PHE A 30 7.68 16.78 3.07
N PRO A 31 9.02 16.76 3.23
CA PRO A 31 9.80 17.98 3.40
C PRO A 31 9.60 19.04 2.30
N ASP A 32 9.14 18.63 1.12
CA ASP A 32 8.86 19.49 -0.03
C ASP A 32 7.35 19.70 -0.32
N GLY A 33 6.49 19.36 0.63
CA GLY A 33 5.04 19.59 0.58
C GLY A 33 4.20 18.32 0.64
N SER A 34 2.88 18.49 0.61
CA SER A 34 1.95 17.35 0.59
C SER A 34 1.99 16.62 -0.74
N LYS A 35 2.10 15.30 -0.68
CA LYS A 35 2.12 14.43 -1.86
C LYS A 35 1.19 13.25 -1.67
N LEU A 36 0.49 12.91 -2.76
CA LEU A 36 -0.24 11.66 -2.89
C LEU A 36 0.72 10.52 -3.17
N VAL A 37 0.68 9.50 -2.32
CA VAL A 37 1.38 8.23 -2.49
C VAL A 37 0.38 7.18 -2.91
N THR A 38 0.70 6.43 -3.96
CA THR A 38 -0.07 5.26 -4.39
C THR A 38 0.82 4.03 -4.32
N VAL A 39 0.35 3.00 -3.64
CA VAL A 39 1.02 1.69 -3.57
C VAL A 39 0.18 0.70 -4.36
N HIS A 40 0.71 0.23 -5.49
CA HIS A 40 0.05 -0.77 -6.31
C HIS A 40 0.36 -2.17 -5.81
N ASN A 41 -0.66 -3.02 -5.71
CA ASN A 41 -0.58 -4.40 -5.20
C ASN A 41 0.21 -4.47 -3.88
N PRO A 42 -0.32 -3.86 -2.80
CA PRO A 42 0.39 -3.68 -1.54
C PRO A 42 0.57 -4.96 -0.73
N ILE A 43 -0.15 -6.04 -1.06
CA ILE A 43 -0.11 -7.32 -0.34
C ILE A 43 0.31 -8.42 -1.32
N ILE A 44 1.41 -9.11 -1.03
CA ILE A 44 1.98 -10.19 -1.86
C ILE A 44 2.21 -11.46 -1.07
#